data_AF-A0A352Z1Z6-F1
#
_entry.id   AF-A0A352Z1Z6-F1
#
_cell.length_a   1.000
_cell.length_b   1.000
_cell.length_c   1.000
_cell.angle_alpha   90.00
_cell.angle_beta   90.00
_cell.angle_gamma   90.00
#
_symmetry.space_group_name_H-M   'P 1'
#
loop_
_entity.id
_entity.type
_entity.pdbx_description
1 polymer ?
#
loop_
_entity_poly.entity_id
_entity_poly.type
_entity_poly.pdbx_seq_one_letter_code
_entity_poly.pdbx_strand_id
1 'polypeptide(L)'
;MDSILSGKSLPAGGETKDDPKPEWYRRSYRRHFFDMHIPDWNPDFLSRLEPQVVVDYLLLENVTAVALMFLPHTGLAHYPGKSGKVHRAFEKRDLMKEIIDLCHANGIDIVMYYCLLYTDWYWETHPEARTVDVDGNYQRAIGLGKRHAGTLCPNNKGYREFAMSQLEEISRSYDFEGAWLDMTWWPTVCYCESCRSRYREETGSEIPQKIDWLDPVWVKFQRKRQAWLAGFGKQMTDTVKKIKPGVTVAHQSGQLAWGSWRLGASDELSLATDWLSADTYADWPTQSYINKLFYSMSRIRPWEHLM
;
A
#
# COMPACT_ATOMS: atom_id res chain seq x y z
N MET A 1 29.40 42.28 -19.84
CA MET A 1 27.96 42.66 -19.70
C MET A 1 27.20 41.37 -19.42
N ASP A 2 27.43 40.61 -18.36
CA ASP A 2 27.57 40.97 -16.94
C ASP A 2 26.49 41.92 -16.47
N SER A 3 25.29 41.39 -16.21
CA SER A 3 24.52 41.65 -14.98
C SER A 3 23.07 41.13 -15.06
N ILE A 4 22.84 39.81 -15.14
CA ILE A 4 21.55 39.21 -14.74
C ILE A 4 21.80 37.87 -14.03
N LEU A 5 22.62 37.91 -12.98
CA LEU A 5 22.73 36.86 -11.97
C LEU A 5 22.93 37.53 -10.61
N SER A 6 21.86 38.15 -10.08
CA SER A 6 21.80 38.57 -8.68
C SER A 6 20.37 38.46 -8.14
N GLY A 7 19.82 37.25 -8.22
CA GLY A 7 18.65 36.85 -7.42
C GLY A 7 19.13 36.44 -6.03
N LYS A 8 18.74 37.22 -5.03
CA LYS A 8 19.13 37.15 -3.61
C LYS A 8 19.17 35.72 -3.06
N SER A 9 20.29 35.37 -2.41
CA SER A 9 20.37 34.22 -1.52
C SER A 9 19.32 34.37 -0.40
N LEU A 10 18.55 33.32 -0.18
CA LEU A 10 17.73 33.18 1.03
C LEU A 10 18.68 33.24 2.24
N PRO A 11 18.29 33.91 3.35
CA PRO A 11 19.12 33.92 4.55
C PRO A 11 19.30 32.47 5.00
N ALA A 12 20.56 32.07 5.20
CA ALA A 12 20.90 30.85 5.90
C ALA A 12 20.37 30.99 7.33
N GLY A 13 19.16 30.48 7.56
CA GLY A 13 18.65 30.25 8.90
C GLY A 13 19.56 29.22 9.54
N GLY A 14 20.26 29.62 10.60
CA GLY A 14 21.07 28.70 11.38
C GLY A 14 20.15 27.61 11.92
N GLU A 15 20.35 26.37 11.48
CA GLU A 15 19.75 25.20 12.10
C GLU A 15 20.31 25.09 13.52
N THR A 16 19.54 25.54 14.51
CA THR A 16 19.73 25.14 15.89
C THR A 16 19.47 23.64 15.96
N LYS A 17 20.47 22.87 16.40
CA LYS A 17 20.52 21.40 16.42
C LYS A 17 19.42 20.68 17.22
N ASP A 18 18.46 21.40 17.82
CA ASP A 18 17.53 20.86 18.82
C ASP A 18 16.04 21.15 18.56
N ASP A 19 15.67 21.73 17.41
CA ASP A 19 14.23 21.76 17.05
C ASP A 19 13.86 20.44 16.34
N PRO A 20 12.88 19.68 16.85
CA PRO A 20 12.42 18.48 16.15
C PRO A 20 11.92 18.88 14.78
N LYS A 21 12.51 18.30 13.71
CA LYS A 21 12.04 18.53 12.34
C LYS A 21 10.53 18.30 12.30
N PRO A 22 9.75 19.23 11.71
CA PRO A 22 8.33 19.02 11.54
C PRO A 22 8.10 17.68 10.83
N GLU A 23 7.11 16.93 11.33
CA GLU A 23 6.65 15.69 10.73
C GLU A 23 6.55 15.79 9.21
N TRP A 24 7.08 14.81 8.48
CA TRP A 24 7.26 14.86 7.03
C TRP A 24 5.97 15.24 6.27
N TYR A 25 4.83 14.71 6.71
CA TYR A 25 3.54 14.93 6.07
C TYR A 25 3.02 16.37 6.23
N ARG A 26 3.55 17.18 7.16
CA ARG A 26 3.20 18.59 7.31
C ARG A 26 4.02 19.52 6.41
N ARG A 27 5.11 19.03 5.83
CA ARG A 27 5.98 19.78 4.90
C ARG A 27 5.86 19.30 3.46
N SER A 28 5.51 18.04 3.24
CA SER A 28 5.57 17.39 1.94
C SER A 28 4.19 17.32 1.27
N TYR A 29 3.85 18.39 0.54
CA TYR A 29 2.59 18.56 -0.20
C TYR A 29 2.68 18.18 -1.69
N ARG A 30 3.88 18.12 -2.26
CA ARG A 30 4.11 17.71 -3.64
C ARG A 30 4.74 16.34 -3.64
N ARG A 31 3.90 15.33 -3.84
CA ARG A 31 4.31 13.93 -3.76
C ARG A 31 4.27 13.30 -5.14
N HIS A 32 5.26 12.48 -5.43
CA HIS A 32 5.30 11.68 -6.65
C HIS A 32 5.01 10.22 -6.31
N PHE A 33 4.11 9.60 -7.05
CA PHE A 33 3.82 8.19 -6.90
C PHE A 33 4.50 7.43 -8.04
N PHE A 34 5.57 6.70 -7.71
CA PHE A 34 6.41 6.08 -8.73
C PHE A 34 5.88 4.68 -9.09
N ASP A 35 4.88 4.64 -9.96
CA ASP A 35 4.20 3.41 -10.38
C ASP A 35 5.10 2.56 -11.30
N MET A 36 5.44 1.36 -10.82
CA MET A 36 6.28 0.37 -11.51
C MET A 36 5.68 -1.03 -11.42
N HIS A 37 4.46 -1.24 -11.90
CA HIS A 37 3.88 -2.58 -12.07
C HIS A 37 4.48 -3.37 -13.26
N ILE A 38 5.81 -3.48 -13.30
CA ILE A 38 6.57 -4.06 -14.41
C ILE A 38 7.00 -5.50 -14.05
N PRO A 39 6.69 -6.50 -14.91
CA PRO A 39 7.13 -7.88 -14.69
C PRO A 39 8.58 -8.09 -15.15
N ASP A 40 9.17 -9.25 -14.89
CA ASP A 40 10.58 -9.55 -15.23
C ASP A 40 10.75 -10.56 -16.40
N TRP A 41 9.66 -10.91 -17.11
CA TRP A 41 9.74 -11.89 -18.20
C TRP A 41 10.62 -11.44 -19.36
N ASN A 42 10.72 -10.12 -19.58
CA ASN A 42 11.68 -9.53 -20.51
C ASN A 42 12.89 -9.00 -19.72
N PRO A 43 14.12 -9.45 -19.99
CA PRO A 43 15.31 -8.94 -19.33
C PRO A 43 15.58 -7.45 -19.56
N ASP A 44 15.00 -6.83 -20.60
CA ASP A 44 15.13 -5.39 -20.86
C ASP A 44 14.34 -4.52 -19.87
N PHE A 45 13.32 -5.08 -19.22
CA PHE A 45 12.49 -4.33 -18.28
C PHE A 45 13.29 -3.89 -17.06
N LEU A 46 13.24 -2.58 -16.79
CA LEU A 46 14.00 -1.90 -15.74
C LEU A 46 15.53 -2.03 -15.84
N SER A 47 16.07 -2.63 -16.93
CA SER A 47 17.52 -2.81 -17.14
C SER A 47 18.31 -1.50 -17.25
N ARG A 48 17.64 -0.39 -17.53
CA ARG A 48 18.24 0.96 -17.66
C ARG A 48 17.73 1.92 -16.58
N LEU A 49 17.13 1.39 -15.52
CA LEU A 49 16.72 2.20 -14.38
C LEU A 49 17.97 2.70 -13.66
N GLU A 50 18.20 4.02 -13.71
CA GLU A 50 19.32 4.66 -13.03
C GLU A 50 18.83 5.56 -11.89
N PRO A 51 19.25 5.31 -10.63
CA PRO A 51 18.80 6.08 -9.47
C PRO A 51 18.99 7.60 -9.60
N GLN A 52 20.13 8.03 -10.13
CA GLN A 52 20.41 9.46 -10.32
C GLN A 52 19.40 10.12 -11.26
N VAL A 53 19.04 9.44 -12.37
CA VAL A 53 18.07 9.97 -13.34
C VAL A 53 16.70 10.11 -12.69
N VAL A 54 16.28 9.13 -11.88
CA VAL A 54 15.02 9.23 -11.11
C VAL A 54 15.02 10.48 -10.23
N VAL A 55 16.07 10.67 -9.42
CA VAL A 55 16.15 11.80 -8.49
C VAL A 55 16.28 13.14 -9.20
N ASP A 56 16.98 13.21 -10.34
CA ASP A 56 17.06 14.42 -11.16
C ASP A 56 15.67 14.87 -11.64
N TYR A 57 14.82 13.92 -12.05
CA TYR A 57 13.43 14.23 -12.42
C TYR A 57 12.57 14.64 -11.22
N LEU A 58 12.73 13.98 -10.06
CA LEU A 58 12.02 14.39 -8.84
C LEU A 58 12.37 15.82 -8.44
N LEU A 59 13.64 16.21 -8.56
CA LEU A 59 14.12 17.57 -8.32
C LEU A 59 13.57 18.57 -9.34
N LEU A 60 13.58 18.22 -10.62
CA LEU A 60 12.99 19.04 -11.69
C LEU A 60 11.50 19.30 -11.41
N GLU A 61 10.79 18.29 -10.92
CA GLU A 61 9.39 18.37 -10.53
C GLU A 61 9.16 19.05 -9.18
N ASN A 62 10.20 19.45 -8.45
CA ASN A 62 10.10 20.01 -7.08
C ASN A 62 9.32 19.07 -6.12
N VAL A 63 9.52 17.77 -6.26
CA VAL A 63 8.92 16.75 -5.39
C VAL A 63 9.55 16.83 -4.01
N THR A 64 8.71 16.66 -2.98
CA THR A 64 9.08 16.73 -1.56
C THR A 64 8.96 15.38 -0.86
N ALA A 65 8.16 14.46 -1.40
CA ALA A 65 8.18 13.06 -1.01
C ALA A 65 7.87 12.15 -2.20
N VAL A 66 8.41 10.94 -2.22
CA VAL A 66 8.13 9.95 -3.27
C VAL A 66 7.65 8.63 -2.68
N ALA A 67 6.57 8.09 -3.23
CA ALA A 67 6.13 6.73 -2.95
C ALA A 67 6.88 5.75 -3.85
N LEU A 68 7.72 4.90 -3.27
CA LEU A 68 8.54 3.93 -3.99
C LEU A 68 7.98 2.52 -3.80
N MET A 69 7.70 1.83 -4.91
CA MET A 69 7.15 0.48 -4.89
C MET A 69 8.20 -0.57 -4.52
N PHE A 70 8.13 -1.08 -3.29
CA PHE A 70 8.93 -2.23 -2.86
C PHE A 70 8.31 -3.55 -3.30
N LEU A 71 6.97 -3.64 -3.29
CA LEU A 71 6.24 -4.79 -3.82
C LEU A 71 5.05 -4.35 -4.70
N PRO A 72 5.19 -4.39 -6.04
CA PRO A 72 4.09 -4.12 -6.99
C PRO A 72 3.11 -5.31 -7.12
N HIS A 73 2.05 -5.14 -7.90
CA HIS A 73 1.08 -6.20 -8.24
C HIS A 73 1.67 -7.44 -8.91
N THR A 74 2.89 -7.37 -9.46
CA THR A 74 3.57 -8.56 -9.99
C THR A 74 4.00 -9.52 -8.87
N GLY A 75 4.07 -9.04 -7.62
CA GLY A 75 4.59 -9.80 -6.49
C GLY A 75 6.10 -10.04 -6.56
N LEU A 76 6.81 -9.36 -7.46
CA LEU A 76 8.25 -9.41 -7.57
C LEU A 76 8.86 -8.28 -6.76
N ALA A 77 9.64 -8.61 -5.73
CA ALA A 77 10.26 -7.62 -4.85
C ALA A 77 11.25 -6.74 -5.61
N HIS A 78 11.15 -5.43 -5.45
CA HIS A 78 12.11 -4.44 -5.97
C HIS A 78 13.30 -4.22 -5.03
N TYR A 79 13.58 -5.17 -4.15
CA TYR A 79 14.67 -5.11 -3.20
C TYR A 79 15.28 -6.50 -3.04
N PRO A 80 16.58 -6.64 -2.70
CA PRO A 80 17.26 -7.93 -2.57
C PRO A 80 16.89 -8.67 -1.26
N GLY A 81 15.59 -8.89 -1.04
CA GLY A 81 15.03 -9.62 0.10
C GLY A 81 15.16 -11.14 -0.01
N LYS A 82 14.82 -11.86 1.07
CA LYS A 82 14.89 -13.33 1.15
C LYS A 82 13.53 -14.01 1.19
N SER A 83 12.51 -13.29 1.63
CA SER A 83 11.16 -13.79 1.86
C SER A 83 10.39 -14.17 0.58
N GLY A 84 10.68 -13.56 -0.57
CA GLY A 84 9.94 -13.75 -1.83
C GLY A 84 10.81 -13.67 -3.08
N LYS A 85 10.19 -13.71 -4.27
CA LYS A 85 10.92 -13.60 -5.54
C LYS A 85 11.33 -12.16 -5.80
N VAL A 86 12.63 -11.92 -5.95
CA VAL A 86 13.19 -10.63 -6.35
C VAL A 86 13.04 -10.44 -7.87
N HIS A 87 12.66 -9.23 -8.29
CA HIS A 87 12.66 -8.84 -9.70
C HIS A 87 14.10 -8.78 -10.22
N ARG A 88 14.37 -9.35 -11.41
CA ARG A 88 15.74 -9.52 -11.95
C ARG A 88 16.61 -8.26 -11.92
N ALA A 89 16.01 -7.10 -12.22
CA ALA A 89 16.70 -5.81 -12.19
C ALA A 89 17.30 -5.43 -10.82
N PHE A 90 16.78 -6.01 -9.72
CA PHE A 90 17.17 -5.71 -8.35
C PHE A 90 17.98 -6.85 -7.68
N GLU A 91 18.24 -7.95 -8.40
CA GLU A 91 18.98 -9.11 -7.84
C GLU A 91 20.46 -8.82 -7.58
N LYS A 92 21.08 -7.93 -8.38
CA LYS A 92 22.53 -7.65 -8.33
C LYS A 92 22.88 -6.29 -7.73
N ARG A 93 21.90 -5.38 -7.66
CA ARG A 93 22.07 -3.98 -7.25
C ARG A 93 20.82 -3.54 -6.52
N ASP A 94 21.00 -2.95 -5.35
CA ASP A 94 19.90 -2.42 -4.55
C ASP A 94 19.54 -1.01 -5.02
N LEU A 95 18.85 -0.95 -6.17
CA LEU A 95 18.43 0.31 -6.79
C LEU A 95 17.52 1.13 -5.86
N MET A 96 16.72 0.46 -5.01
CA MET A 96 15.84 1.13 -4.06
C MET A 96 16.65 1.84 -2.98
N LYS A 97 17.67 1.19 -2.41
CA LYS A 97 18.56 1.84 -1.45
C LYS A 97 19.24 3.07 -2.03
N GLU A 98 19.72 2.96 -3.27
CA GLU A 98 20.40 4.07 -3.94
C GLU A 98 19.47 5.25 -4.22
N ILE A 99 18.23 5.00 -4.66
CA ILE A 99 17.21 6.06 -4.84
C ILE A 99 16.91 6.72 -3.49
N ILE A 100 16.73 5.93 -2.43
CA ILE A 100 16.43 6.43 -1.08
C ILE A 100 17.55 7.33 -0.57
N ASP A 101 18.80 6.91 -0.70
CA ASP A 101 19.96 7.68 -0.23
C ASP A 101 20.10 9.00 -0.99
N LEU A 102 19.89 8.99 -2.31
CA LEU A 102 19.91 10.19 -3.13
C LEU A 102 18.74 11.12 -2.82
N CYS A 103 17.54 10.60 -2.59
CA CYS A 103 16.38 11.38 -2.17
C CYS A 103 16.64 12.05 -0.81
N HIS A 104 17.10 11.31 0.19
CA HIS A 104 17.41 11.86 1.51
C HIS A 104 18.51 12.92 1.46
N ALA A 105 19.56 12.71 0.66
CA ALA A 105 20.63 13.70 0.45
C ALA A 105 20.10 15.03 -0.13
N ASN A 106 18.97 14.98 -0.83
CA ASN A 106 18.29 16.15 -1.41
C ASN A 106 17.03 16.58 -0.62
N GLY A 107 16.81 16.03 0.58
CA GLY A 107 15.69 16.40 1.44
C GLY A 107 14.31 15.93 0.97
N ILE A 108 14.26 14.92 0.09
CA ILE A 108 13.02 14.27 -0.38
C ILE A 108 12.69 13.11 0.55
N ASP A 109 11.49 13.11 1.13
CA ASP A 109 11.00 12.04 2.00
C ASP A 109 10.58 10.79 1.20
N ILE A 110 10.62 9.63 1.84
CA ILE A 110 10.28 8.34 1.25
C ILE A 110 9.00 7.79 1.88
N VAL A 111 8.08 7.37 1.00
CA VAL A 111 6.93 6.54 1.35
C VAL A 111 7.13 5.15 0.76
N MET A 112 7.27 4.15 1.61
CA MET A 112 7.37 2.75 1.19
C MET A 112 6.00 2.28 0.69
N TYR A 113 5.88 1.91 -0.58
CA TYR A 113 4.67 1.27 -1.11
C TYR A 113 4.78 -0.25 -1.05
N TYR A 114 3.70 -0.91 -0.63
CA TYR A 114 3.57 -2.37 -0.61
C TYR A 114 2.15 -2.82 -0.98
N CYS A 115 1.99 -3.63 -2.02
CA CYS A 115 0.69 -4.21 -2.40
C CYS A 115 0.34 -5.43 -1.53
N LEU A 116 -0.76 -5.35 -0.76
CA LEU A 116 -1.08 -6.38 0.25
C LEU A 116 -1.91 -7.57 -0.24
N LEU A 117 -2.85 -7.45 -1.18
CA LEU A 117 -3.76 -8.57 -1.49
C LEU A 117 -3.89 -8.90 -2.98
N TYR A 118 -3.24 -8.13 -3.84
CA TYR A 118 -3.39 -8.23 -5.30
C TYR A 118 -2.02 -8.44 -5.94
N THR A 119 -1.40 -9.60 -5.69
CA THR A 119 -0.04 -9.91 -6.18
C THR A 119 0.02 -11.23 -6.96
N ASP A 120 0.72 -11.22 -8.09
CA ASP A 120 0.76 -12.35 -9.04
C ASP A 120 1.62 -13.51 -8.53
N TRP A 121 2.88 -13.25 -8.16
CA TRP A 121 3.85 -14.32 -7.87
C TRP A 121 3.40 -15.26 -6.75
N TYR A 122 2.91 -14.71 -5.62
CA TYR A 122 2.44 -15.54 -4.51
C TYR A 122 1.17 -16.31 -4.89
N TRP A 123 0.25 -15.68 -5.63
CA TRP A 123 -0.95 -16.32 -6.15
C TRP A 123 -0.64 -17.50 -7.07
N GLU A 124 0.39 -17.38 -7.92
CA GLU A 124 0.81 -18.44 -8.84
C GLU A 124 1.43 -19.63 -8.10
N THR A 125 2.27 -19.35 -7.11
CA THR A 125 3.07 -20.35 -6.40
C THR A 125 2.38 -20.98 -5.19
N HIS A 126 1.32 -20.36 -4.66
CA HIS A 126 0.59 -20.80 -3.47
C HIS A 126 -0.93 -20.83 -3.72
N PRO A 127 -1.45 -21.85 -4.45
CA PRO A 127 -2.87 -21.96 -4.77
C PRO A 127 -3.81 -21.96 -3.55
N GLU A 128 -3.34 -22.43 -2.40
CA GLU A 128 -4.07 -22.46 -1.13
C GLU A 128 -4.35 -21.07 -0.54
N ALA A 129 -3.63 -20.04 -1.00
CA ALA A 129 -3.81 -18.66 -0.54
C ALA A 129 -4.76 -17.85 -1.42
N ARG A 130 -5.24 -18.40 -2.53
CA ARG A 130 -6.14 -17.70 -3.46
C ARG A 130 -7.48 -17.41 -2.82
N THR A 131 -8.11 -16.30 -3.21
CA THR A 131 -9.53 -16.12 -2.93
C THR A 131 -10.38 -17.03 -3.79
N VAL A 132 -11.45 -17.58 -3.22
CA VAL A 132 -12.37 -18.49 -3.89
C VAL A 132 -13.79 -17.96 -3.74
N ASP A 133 -14.55 -17.84 -4.81
CA ASP A 133 -15.96 -17.41 -4.76
C ASP A 133 -16.90 -18.54 -4.31
N VAL A 134 -18.21 -18.29 -4.32
CA VAL A 134 -19.24 -19.25 -3.85
C VAL A 134 -19.29 -20.52 -4.70
N ASP A 135 -18.95 -20.41 -5.99
CA ASP A 135 -18.99 -21.50 -6.96
C ASP A 135 -17.66 -22.29 -7.01
N GLY A 136 -16.67 -21.88 -6.20
CA GLY A 136 -15.35 -22.51 -6.17
C GLY A 136 -14.35 -21.93 -7.17
N ASN A 137 -14.67 -20.83 -7.86
CA ASN A 137 -13.76 -20.21 -8.81
C ASN A 137 -12.75 -19.29 -8.10
N TYR A 138 -11.53 -19.23 -8.63
CA TYR A 138 -10.44 -18.40 -8.13
C TYR A 138 -9.90 -17.50 -9.25
N GLN A 139 -10.72 -16.55 -9.69
CA GLN A 139 -10.32 -15.63 -10.74
C GLN A 139 -9.38 -14.54 -10.22
N ARG A 140 -8.47 -14.12 -11.08
CA ARG A 140 -7.70 -12.87 -10.90
C ARG A 140 -8.65 -11.68 -10.98
N ALA A 141 -8.42 -10.63 -10.20
CA ALA A 141 -9.27 -9.43 -10.19
C ALA A 141 -8.48 -8.18 -10.57
N ILE A 142 -9.19 -7.21 -11.14
CA ILE A 142 -8.72 -5.86 -11.54
C ILE A 142 -7.79 -5.86 -12.75
N GLY A 143 -8.20 -5.14 -13.80
CA GLY A 143 -7.40 -4.80 -14.96
C GLY A 143 -8.10 -3.81 -15.88
N LEU A 144 -7.40 -2.76 -16.32
CA LEU A 144 -7.72 -2.07 -17.58
C LEU A 144 -7.13 -2.93 -18.71
N GLY A 145 -7.98 -3.65 -19.44
CA GLY A 145 -7.55 -4.55 -20.53
C GLY A 145 -7.38 -6.02 -20.09
N LYS A 146 -6.39 -6.73 -20.66
CA LYS A 146 -6.28 -8.21 -20.59
C LYS A 146 -5.54 -8.76 -19.36
N ARG A 147 -4.98 -7.93 -18.48
CA ARG A 147 -4.15 -8.40 -17.35
C ARG A 147 -4.89 -8.18 -16.03
N HIS A 148 -5.08 -9.27 -15.29
CA HIS A 148 -5.71 -9.25 -13.97
C HIS A 148 -4.72 -9.68 -12.88
N ALA A 149 -4.69 -8.97 -11.76
CA ALA A 149 -3.80 -9.30 -10.64
C ALA A 149 -4.29 -10.54 -9.86
N GLY A 150 -3.35 -11.37 -9.39
CA GLY A 150 -3.64 -12.48 -8.48
C GLY A 150 -4.25 -12.00 -7.16
N THR A 151 -5.35 -12.59 -6.72
CA THR A 151 -6.07 -12.18 -5.50
C THR A 151 -5.88 -13.14 -4.34
N LEU A 152 -5.40 -12.60 -3.22
CA LEU A 152 -4.99 -13.37 -2.06
C LEU A 152 -5.98 -13.21 -0.91
N CYS A 153 -6.17 -14.30 -0.18
CA CYS A 153 -7.10 -14.36 0.94
C CYS A 153 -6.46 -13.72 2.18
N PRO A 154 -7.04 -12.62 2.73
CA PRO A 154 -6.51 -12.00 3.94
C PRO A 154 -6.67 -12.90 5.17
N ASN A 155 -7.35 -14.04 5.11
CA ASN A 155 -7.43 -15.02 6.21
C ASN A 155 -6.43 -16.18 6.09
N ASN A 156 -5.72 -16.32 4.96
CA ASN A 156 -4.73 -17.38 4.85
C ASN A 156 -3.53 -17.08 5.75
N LYS A 157 -3.23 -18.00 6.69
CA LYS A 157 -2.17 -17.80 7.70
C LYS A 157 -0.78 -17.72 7.08
N GLY A 158 -0.46 -18.61 6.13
CA GLY A 158 0.83 -18.61 5.44
C GLY A 158 1.08 -17.33 4.66
N TYR A 159 0.05 -16.79 4.02
CA TYR A 159 0.15 -15.51 3.33
C TYR A 159 0.37 -14.33 4.29
N ARG A 160 -0.35 -14.30 5.42
CA ARG A 160 -0.13 -13.26 6.45
C ARG A 160 1.31 -13.29 6.97
N GLU A 161 1.84 -14.47 7.25
CA GLU A 161 3.22 -14.65 7.71
C GLU A 161 4.22 -14.18 6.66
N PHE A 162 3.99 -14.51 5.38
CA PHE A 162 4.78 -14.01 4.27
C PHE A 162 4.77 -12.47 4.17
N ALA A 163 3.60 -11.84 4.14
CA ALA A 163 3.49 -10.38 4.02
C ALA A 163 4.15 -9.67 5.21
N MET A 164 3.95 -10.17 6.43
CA MET A 164 4.64 -9.64 7.61
C MET A 164 6.15 -9.80 7.49
N SER A 165 6.66 -10.95 7.04
CA SER A 165 8.11 -11.16 6.87
C SER A 165 8.73 -10.16 5.89
N GLN A 166 8.05 -9.84 4.78
CA GLN A 166 8.50 -8.83 3.83
C GLN A 166 8.50 -7.42 4.45
N LEU A 167 7.42 -7.04 5.13
CA LEU A 167 7.33 -5.75 5.82
C LEU A 167 8.41 -5.62 6.90
N GLU A 168 8.74 -6.68 7.63
CA GLU A 168 9.84 -6.70 8.58
C GLU A 168 11.21 -6.56 7.91
N GLU A 169 11.47 -7.27 6.82
CA GLU A 169 12.70 -7.15 6.03
C GLU A 169 12.90 -5.72 5.53
N ILE A 170 11.86 -5.12 4.93
CA ILE A 170 11.92 -3.75 4.40
C ILE A 170 12.13 -2.75 5.55
N SER A 171 11.37 -2.88 6.63
CA SER A 171 11.46 -1.95 7.78
C SER A 171 12.81 -1.99 8.50
N ARG A 172 13.56 -3.10 8.40
CA ARG A 172 14.91 -3.22 8.98
C ARG A 172 16.00 -2.69 8.06
N SER A 173 15.80 -2.79 6.75
CA SER A 173 16.85 -2.54 5.75
C SER A 173 16.84 -1.12 5.18
N TYR A 174 15.69 -0.44 5.21
CA TYR A 174 15.52 0.85 4.58
C TYR A 174 15.02 1.90 5.56
N ASP A 175 15.39 3.16 5.34
CA ASP A 175 14.83 4.31 6.03
C ASP A 175 13.77 4.97 5.15
N PHE A 176 12.61 5.23 5.76
CA PHE A 176 11.44 5.85 5.14
C PHE A 176 10.60 6.50 6.23
N GLU A 177 9.89 7.56 5.88
CA GLU A 177 9.05 8.35 6.80
C GLU A 177 7.59 7.88 6.77
N GLY A 178 7.14 7.36 5.63
CA GLY A 178 5.80 6.84 5.43
C GLY A 178 5.77 5.40 4.91
N ALA A 179 4.69 4.68 5.19
CA ALA A 179 4.36 3.43 4.51
C ALA A 179 2.95 3.54 3.92
N TRP A 180 2.78 3.07 2.69
CA TRP A 180 1.51 3.02 1.97
C TRP A 180 1.22 1.57 1.58
N LEU A 181 0.29 0.97 2.33
CA LEU A 181 -0.10 -0.42 2.24
C LEU A 181 -1.33 -0.55 1.34
N ASP A 182 -1.08 -0.86 0.08
CA ASP A 182 -2.09 -0.85 -0.96
C ASP A 182 -3.00 -2.07 -0.91
N MET A 183 -4.17 -1.95 -1.53
CA MET A 183 -5.09 -3.04 -1.80
C MET A 183 -5.62 -3.77 -0.56
N THR A 184 -5.83 -3.03 0.53
CA THR A 184 -6.34 -3.58 1.80
C THR A 184 -7.86 -3.71 1.77
N TRP A 185 -8.37 -4.55 0.88
CA TRP A 185 -9.78 -4.92 0.83
C TRP A 185 -10.01 -6.31 0.25
N TRP A 186 -11.18 -6.86 0.53
CA TRP A 186 -11.59 -8.15 0.01
C TRP A 186 -11.73 -8.11 -1.52
N PRO A 187 -11.05 -9.02 -2.24
CA PRO A 187 -11.23 -9.16 -3.69
C PRO A 187 -12.58 -9.78 -4.07
N THR A 188 -13.15 -10.60 -3.17
CA THR A 188 -14.46 -11.23 -3.34
C THR A 188 -15.04 -11.63 -1.97
N VAL A 189 -16.28 -12.11 -1.97
CA VAL A 189 -16.80 -12.89 -0.84
C VAL A 189 -16.11 -14.25 -0.88
N CYS A 190 -15.13 -14.45 0.01
CA CYS A 190 -14.25 -15.61 -0.06
C CYS A 190 -14.81 -16.81 0.72
N TYR A 191 -14.88 -17.96 0.05
CA TYR A 191 -15.33 -19.25 0.58
C TYR A 191 -14.20 -20.31 0.60
N CYS A 192 -12.94 -19.87 0.52
CA CYS A 192 -11.80 -20.78 0.64
C CYS A 192 -11.74 -21.42 2.03
N GLU A 193 -10.94 -22.48 2.17
CA GLU A 193 -10.86 -23.24 3.42
C GLU A 193 -10.44 -22.38 4.62
N SER A 194 -9.51 -21.44 4.44
CA SER A 194 -9.11 -20.53 5.53
C SER A 194 -10.28 -19.67 6.02
N CYS A 195 -11.17 -19.21 5.14
CA CYS A 195 -12.36 -18.45 5.54
C CYS A 195 -13.40 -19.34 6.21
N ARG A 196 -13.66 -20.54 5.65
CA ARG A 196 -14.62 -21.49 6.20
C ARG A 196 -14.23 -21.98 7.59
N SER A 197 -12.99 -22.45 7.74
CA SER A 197 -12.45 -22.89 9.02
C SER A 197 -12.51 -21.78 10.06
N ARG A 198 -12.05 -20.56 9.73
CA ARG A 198 -12.11 -19.42 10.66
C ARG A 198 -13.54 -19.07 11.05
N TYR A 199 -14.48 -19.05 10.10
CA TYR A 199 -15.88 -18.76 10.42
C TYR A 199 -16.50 -19.82 11.33
N ARG A 200 -16.23 -21.10 11.06
CA ARG A 200 -16.71 -22.23 11.84
C ARG A 200 -16.16 -22.20 13.27
N GLU A 201 -14.87 -21.90 13.43
CA GLU A 201 -14.23 -21.73 14.73
C GLU A 201 -14.83 -20.57 15.53
N GLU A 202 -15.01 -19.40 14.90
CA GLU A 202 -15.50 -18.20 15.58
C GLU A 202 -17.02 -18.19 15.83
N THR A 203 -17.80 -19.01 15.14
CA THR A 203 -19.27 -18.91 15.17
C THR A 203 -20.01 -20.22 15.35
N GLY A 204 -19.35 -21.37 15.19
CA GLY A 204 -19.97 -22.70 15.20
C GLY A 204 -20.84 -23.01 13.98
N SER A 205 -20.74 -22.23 12.88
CA SER A 205 -21.61 -22.36 11.70
C SER A 205 -20.83 -22.31 10.38
N GLU A 206 -21.44 -22.77 9.29
CA GLU A 206 -20.92 -22.59 7.94
C GLU A 206 -21.17 -21.18 7.39
N ILE A 207 -20.34 -20.75 6.43
CA ILE A 207 -20.54 -19.47 5.75
C ILE A 207 -21.85 -19.51 4.94
N PRO A 208 -22.76 -18.53 5.10
CA PRO A 208 -23.97 -18.44 4.29
C PRO A 208 -23.62 -18.18 2.83
N GLN A 209 -24.20 -18.96 1.91
CA GLN A 209 -23.93 -18.86 0.46
C GLN A 209 -24.89 -17.90 -0.25
N LYS A 210 -26.09 -17.68 0.31
CA LYS A 210 -27.08 -16.75 -0.23
C LYS A 210 -26.86 -15.36 0.38
N ILE A 211 -26.74 -14.37 -0.49
CA ILE A 211 -26.73 -12.96 -0.09
C ILE A 211 -28.17 -12.57 0.26
N ASP A 212 -28.46 -12.39 1.55
CA ASP A 212 -29.79 -12.01 2.05
C ASP A 212 -29.66 -11.03 3.22
N TRP A 213 -29.89 -9.75 2.98
CA TRP A 213 -29.72 -8.71 4.01
C TRP A 213 -30.82 -8.71 5.09
N LEU A 214 -31.90 -9.46 4.88
CA LEU A 214 -32.93 -9.69 5.89
C LEU A 214 -32.58 -10.89 6.80
N ASP A 215 -31.61 -11.73 6.39
CA ASP A 215 -31.13 -12.85 7.18
C ASP A 215 -30.02 -12.39 8.16
N PRO A 216 -30.23 -12.49 9.49
CA PRO A 216 -29.20 -12.14 10.47
C PRO A 216 -27.93 -13.00 10.33
N VAL A 217 -28.00 -14.20 9.75
CA VAL A 217 -26.82 -15.05 9.51
C VAL A 217 -25.89 -14.41 8.47
N TRP A 218 -26.44 -13.87 7.38
CA TRP A 218 -25.66 -13.15 6.37
C TRP A 218 -25.08 -11.86 6.93
N VAL A 219 -25.87 -11.08 7.66
CA VAL A 219 -25.41 -9.85 8.30
C VAL A 219 -24.25 -10.15 9.25
N LYS A 220 -24.35 -11.20 10.08
CA LYS A 220 -23.27 -11.64 10.98
C LYS A 220 -22.00 -12.00 10.19
N PHE A 221 -22.12 -12.74 9.09
CA PHE A 221 -20.98 -13.07 8.24
C PHE A 221 -20.32 -11.83 7.63
N GLN A 222 -21.11 -10.88 7.12
CA GLN A 222 -20.55 -9.63 6.61
C GLN A 222 -19.79 -8.85 7.70
N ARG A 223 -20.32 -8.77 8.93
CA ARG A 223 -19.61 -8.14 10.06
C ARG A 223 -18.30 -8.85 10.38
N LYS A 224 -18.26 -10.18 10.32
CA LYS A 224 -17.01 -10.94 10.46
C LYS A 224 -16.02 -10.59 9.36
N ARG A 225 -16.43 -10.48 8.09
CA ARG A 225 -15.54 -10.06 7.00
C ARG A 225 -14.92 -8.68 7.24
N GLN A 226 -15.73 -7.73 7.74
CA GLN A 226 -15.26 -6.38 8.10
C GLN A 226 -14.22 -6.42 9.22
N ALA A 227 -14.52 -7.11 10.32
CA ALA A 227 -13.60 -7.26 11.45
C ALA A 227 -12.31 -7.99 11.05
N TRP A 228 -12.39 -9.01 10.19
CA TRP A 228 -11.23 -9.75 9.70
C TRP A 228 -10.29 -8.89 8.84
N LEU A 229 -10.86 -8.02 8.00
CA LEU A 229 -10.08 -7.08 7.19
C LEU A 229 -9.45 -5.99 8.05
N ALA A 230 -10.21 -5.41 8.99
CA ALA A 230 -9.68 -4.44 9.93
C ALA A 230 -8.53 -5.03 10.77
N GLY A 231 -8.71 -6.26 11.26
CA GLY A 231 -7.68 -7.00 11.98
C GLY A 231 -6.45 -7.33 11.13
N PHE A 232 -6.64 -7.65 9.85
CA PHE A 232 -5.54 -7.84 8.90
C PHE A 232 -4.76 -6.53 8.67
N GLY A 233 -5.46 -5.43 8.38
CA GLY A 233 -4.83 -4.12 8.21
C GLY A 233 -4.03 -3.71 9.45
N LYS A 234 -4.65 -3.83 10.63
CA LYS A 234 -3.97 -3.54 11.90
C LYS A 234 -2.71 -4.39 12.08
N GLN A 235 -2.78 -5.69 11.76
CA GLN A 235 -1.63 -6.58 11.83
C GLN A 235 -0.47 -6.10 10.94
N MET A 236 -0.75 -5.66 9.72
CA MET A 236 0.29 -5.15 8.81
C MET A 236 0.91 -3.83 9.33
N THR A 237 0.07 -2.89 9.80
CA THR A 237 0.55 -1.64 10.43
C THR A 237 1.39 -1.90 11.67
N ASP A 238 0.93 -2.78 12.57
CA ASP A 238 1.64 -3.13 13.79
C ASP A 238 3.02 -3.73 13.45
N THR A 239 3.13 -4.55 12.41
CA THR A 239 4.40 -5.12 11.96
C THR A 239 5.42 -4.05 11.57
N VAL A 240 5.00 -3.05 10.77
CA VAL A 240 5.87 -1.91 10.40
C VAL A 240 6.25 -1.12 11.65
N LYS A 241 5.25 -0.72 12.46
CA LYS A 241 5.46 0.15 13.62
C LYS A 241 6.23 -0.50 14.76
N LYS A 242 6.21 -1.83 14.88
CA LYS A 242 7.03 -2.58 15.84
C LYS A 242 8.52 -2.35 15.59
N ILE A 243 8.93 -2.15 14.35
CA ILE A 243 10.32 -1.90 13.96
C ILE A 243 10.59 -0.40 13.84
N LYS A 244 9.68 0.36 13.23
CA LYS A 244 9.78 1.80 13.04
C LYS A 244 8.57 2.53 13.67
N PRO A 245 8.57 2.77 14.99
CA PRO A 245 7.43 3.38 15.68
C PRO A 245 7.14 4.83 15.27
N GLY A 246 8.14 5.54 14.72
CA GLY A 246 7.98 6.90 14.22
C GLY A 246 7.44 7.00 12.79
N VAL A 247 7.31 5.89 12.06
CA VAL A 247 6.77 5.90 10.70
C VAL A 247 5.25 6.03 10.74
N THR A 248 4.73 6.90 9.88
CA THR A 248 3.29 6.97 9.62
C THR A 248 2.89 5.89 8.61
N VAL A 249 1.74 5.24 8.82
CA VAL A 249 1.20 4.20 7.92
C VAL A 249 -0.16 4.60 7.34
N ALA A 250 -0.27 4.55 6.01
CA ALA A 250 -1.51 4.61 5.26
C ALA A 250 -1.88 3.23 4.72
N HIS A 251 -3.15 2.89 4.78
CA HIS A 251 -3.72 1.91 3.87
C HIS A 251 -4.46 2.66 2.77
N GLN A 252 -4.41 2.16 1.55
CA GLN A 252 -5.31 2.65 0.50
C GLN A 252 -6.74 2.62 1.04
N SER A 253 -7.43 3.76 0.92
CA SER A 253 -8.68 4.07 1.63
C SER A 253 -9.87 4.33 0.70
N GLY A 254 -9.70 4.22 -0.62
CA GLY A 254 -10.75 4.47 -1.61
C GLY A 254 -12.00 3.60 -1.42
N GLN A 255 -11.83 2.37 -0.91
CA GLN A 255 -12.90 1.46 -0.53
C GLN A 255 -13.86 2.00 0.55
N LEU A 256 -13.46 3.02 1.33
CA LEU A 256 -14.35 3.70 2.28
C LEU A 256 -15.26 4.72 1.59
N ALA A 257 -14.83 5.24 0.44
CA ALA A 257 -15.49 6.31 -0.29
C ALA A 257 -16.42 5.79 -1.39
N TRP A 258 -15.90 4.91 -2.24
CA TRP A 258 -16.57 4.40 -3.44
C TRP A 258 -16.72 2.87 -3.43
N GLY A 259 -16.24 2.21 -2.37
CA GLY A 259 -16.35 0.77 -2.22
C GLY A 259 -17.78 0.31 -1.93
N SER A 260 -18.10 -0.90 -2.39
CA SER A 260 -19.32 -1.61 -1.97
C SER A 260 -19.03 -2.52 -0.78
N TRP A 261 -20.07 -3.03 -0.13
CA TRP A 261 -19.98 -4.04 0.94
C TRP A 261 -19.14 -5.27 0.53
N ARG A 262 -19.00 -5.54 -0.78
CA ARG A 262 -18.19 -6.65 -1.32
C ARG A 262 -16.72 -6.52 -0.95
N LEU A 263 -16.20 -5.29 -0.86
CA LEU A 263 -14.81 -5.02 -0.46
C LEU A 263 -14.58 -5.27 1.04
N GLY A 264 -15.65 -5.46 1.82
CA GLY A 264 -15.62 -5.78 3.23
C GLY A 264 -14.87 -4.75 4.08
N ALA A 265 -14.75 -3.52 3.59
CA ALA A 265 -14.27 -2.41 4.37
C ALA A 265 -15.36 -1.87 5.30
N SER A 266 -14.92 -1.28 6.40
CA SER A 266 -15.72 -0.51 7.34
C SER A 266 -14.85 0.59 7.92
N ASP A 267 -15.47 1.52 8.65
CA ASP A 267 -14.79 2.58 9.38
C ASP A 267 -13.74 2.04 10.37
N GLU A 268 -13.90 0.82 10.88
CA GLU A 268 -12.88 0.15 11.72
C GLU A 268 -11.52 0.02 11.03
N LEU A 269 -11.49 -0.13 9.69
CA LEU A 269 -10.23 -0.20 8.96
C LEU A 269 -9.46 1.13 9.00
N SER A 270 -10.16 2.26 9.15
CA SER A 270 -9.50 3.56 9.32
C SER A 270 -8.66 3.63 10.60
N LEU A 271 -8.92 2.75 11.58
CA LEU A 271 -8.12 2.67 12.80
C LEU A 271 -6.74 2.01 12.59
N ALA A 272 -6.55 1.31 11.48
CA ALA A 272 -5.27 0.71 11.10
C ALA A 272 -4.32 1.70 10.42
N THR A 273 -4.76 2.94 10.18
CA THR A 273 -3.98 3.96 9.48
C THR A 273 -3.84 5.25 10.29
N ASP A 274 -2.78 6.01 10.01
CA ASP A 274 -2.54 7.35 10.57
C ASP A 274 -3.19 8.45 9.71
N TRP A 275 -3.12 8.36 8.37
CA TRP A 275 -3.84 9.27 7.47
C TRP A 275 -4.59 8.50 6.39
N LEU A 276 -5.75 9.03 6.01
CA LEU A 276 -6.46 8.50 4.85
C LEU A 276 -5.78 8.95 3.57
N SER A 277 -5.49 7.98 2.72
CA SER A 277 -4.89 8.18 1.40
C SER A 277 -5.58 7.27 0.41
N ALA A 278 -5.92 7.81 -0.76
CA ALA A 278 -6.57 6.99 -1.77
C ALA A 278 -6.30 7.38 -3.21
N ASP A 279 -6.39 6.39 -4.09
CA ASP A 279 -6.55 6.60 -5.52
C ASP A 279 -8.00 7.02 -5.73
N THR A 280 -8.20 8.22 -6.25
CA THR A 280 -9.55 8.77 -6.43
C THR A 280 -9.76 9.21 -7.87
N TYR A 281 -10.58 8.44 -8.59
CA TYR A 281 -11.04 8.76 -9.94
C TYR A 281 -12.52 9.15 -9.86
N ALA A 282 -12.78 10.38 -9.46
CA ALA A 282 -14.10 10.87 -9.10
C ALA A 282 -14.42 12.20 -9.80
N ASP A 283 -15.70 12.43 -10.11
CA ASP A 283 -16.17 13.75 -10.51
C ASP A 283 -16.14 14.74 -9.34
N TRP A 284 -16.29 16.04 -9.62
CA TRP A 284 -16.21 17.08 -8.59
C TRP A 284 -17.14 16.88 -7.39
N PRO A 285 -18.44 16.53 -7.57
CA PRO A 285 -19.33 16.26 -6.44
C PRO A 285 -18.88 15.07 -5.60
N THR A 286 -18.49 13.97 -6.24
CA THR A 286 -18.01 12.77 -5.53
C THR A 286 -16.74 13.11 -4.77
N GLN A 287 -15.78 13.80 -5.39
CA GLN A 287 -14.55 14.23 -4.73
C GLN A 287 -14.83 15.14 -3.51
N SER A 288 -15.82 16.03 -3.59
CA SER A 288 -16.22 16.85 -2.44
C SER A 288 -16.72 16.01 -1.26
N TYR A 289 -17.49 14.94 -1.53
CA TYR A 289 -17.92 14.00 -0.51
C TYR A 289 -16.73 13.24 0.09
N ILE A 290 -15.83 12.71 -0.76
CA ILE A 290 -14.62 12.00 -0.31
C ILE A 290 -13.77 12.88 0.59
N ASN A 291 -13.56 14.15 0.22
CA ASN A 291 -12.79 15.10 1.03
C ASN A 291 -13.39 15.30 2.42
N LYS A 292 -14.72 15.39 2.53
CA LYS A 292 -15.41 15.52 3.84
C LYS A 292 -15.27 14.26 4.66
N LEU A 293 -15.45 13.10 4.03
CA LEU A 293 -15.27 11.79 4.66
C LEU A 293 -13.84 11.64 5.20
N PHE A 294 -12.83 11.98 4.39
CA PHE A 294 -11.43 11.87 4.76
C PHE A 294 -11.05 12.89 5.84
N TYR A 295 -11.56 14.12 5.74
CA TYR A 295 -11.39 15.14 6.78
C TYR A 295 -11.90 14.67 8.15
N SER A 296 -13.02 13.94 8.17
CA SER A 296 -13.67 13.45 9.39
C SER A 296 -13.01 12.22 10.00
N MET A 297 -12.42 11.34 9.19
CA MET A 297 -11.89 10.04 9.67
C MET A 297 -10.36 9.98 9.75
N SER A 298 -9.62 10.83 9.02
CA SER A 298 -8.16 10.84 9.05
C SER A 298 -7.65 11.32 10.41
N ARG A 299 -6.76 10.55 11.06
CA ARG A 299 -6.22 10.91 12.39
C ARG A 299 -5.23 12.06 12.32
N ILE A 300 -4.36 12.04 11.31
CA ILE A 300 -3.45 13.14 11.00
C ILE A 300 -3.88 13.85 9.72
N ARG A 301 -3.40 15.09 9.56
CA ARG A 301 -3.62 15.92 8.38
C ARG A 301 -2.27 16.37 7.80
N PRO A 302 -2.17 16.56 6.47
CA PRO A 302 -3.23 16.42 5.46
C PRO A 302 -3.60 14.95 5.17
N TRP A 303 -4.82 14.72 4.65
CA TRP A 303 -5.17 13.47 3.98
C TRP A 303 -4.76 13.58 2.50
N GLU A 304 -4.75 12.46 1.79
CA GLU A 304 -4.12 12.37 0.47
C GLU A 304 -5.08 11.82 -0.60
N HIS A 305 -4.93 12.39 -1.80
CA HIS A 305 -5.53 11.91 -3.03
C HIS A 305 -4.40 11.65 -4.02
N LEU A 306 -4.26 10.40 -4.42
CA LEU A 306 -3.41 9.99 -5.53
C LEU A 306 -4.26 10.04 -6.80
N MET A 307 -3.69 10.62 -7.85
CA MET A 307 -4.34 10.79 -9.17
C MET A 307 -3.46 10.19 -10.25
#